data_AF-A0A968QCG7-F1
#
_entry.id   AF-A0A968QCG7-F1
#
_cell.length_a   1.000
_cell.length_b   1.000
_cell.length_c   1.000
_cell.angle_alpha   90.00
_cell.angle_beta   90.00
_cell.angle_gamma   90.00
#
_symmetry.space_group_name_H-M   'P 1'
#
loop_
_entity.id
_entity.type
_entity.pdbx_description
1 polymer ?
#
loop_
_entity_poly.entity_id
_entity_poly.type
_entity_poly.pdbx_seq_one_letter_code
_entity_poly.pdbx_strand_id
1 'polypeptide(L)'
;MKNLNYKIQDWFEHDKFGVIVSIASPELDKLSDDEIKNLVSDRVAILDSNSHEKKWAKVSEIEIANSIINKKNVSVCLGNSIKLSDIKPNSDLVLSKKILV
;
A
#
# COMPACT_ATOMS: atom_id res chain seq x y z
N MET A 1 -8.60 2.45 -17.26
CA MET A 1 -9.03 2.12 -15.88
C MET A 1 -7.85 2.42 -14.95
N LYS A 2 -8.05 3.09 -13.80
CA LYS A 2 -6.97 3.24 -12.81
C LYS A 2 -6.61 1.85 -12.28
N ASN A 3 -5.33 1.48 -12.32
CA ASN A 3 -4.87 0.28 -11.64
C ASN A 3 -5.05 0.47 -10.14
N LEU A 4 -5.63 -0.51 -9.46
CA LEU A 4 -5.93 -0.47 -8.03
C LEU A 4 -5.12 -1.50 -7.24
N ASN A 5 -4.39 -2.35 -7.96
CA ASN A 5 -3.51 -3.37 -7.40
C ASN A 5 -2.08 -2.89 -7.65
N TYR A 6 -1.38 -2.61 -6.55
CA TYR A 6 -0.01 -2.17 -6.59
C TYR A 6 0.86 -3.25 -5.99
N LYS A 7 1.82 -3.74 -6.78
CA LYS A 7 2.80 -4.70 -6.29
C LYS A 7 3.56 -4.11 -5.11
N ILE A 8 3.57 -4.85 -3.99
CA ILE A 8 4.36 -4.48 -2.83
C ILE A 8 5.84 -4.66 -3.20
N GLN A 9 6.60 -3.58 -3.09
CA GLN A 9 8.03 -3.54 -3.42
C GLN A 9 8.89 -3.89 -2.22
N ASP A 10 8.44 -3.47 -1.03
CA ASP A 10 9.11 -3.74 0.24
C ASP A 10 8.09 -3.74 1.39
N TRP A 11 8.40 -4.46 2.47
CA TRP A 11 7.59 -4.48 3.68
C TRP A 11 8.44 -4.83 4.90
N PHE A 12 8.17 -4.17 6.02
CA PHE A 12 8.87 -4.39 7.27
C PHE A 12 7.95 -4.05 8.46
N GLU A 13 8.39 -4.40 9.66
CA GLU A 13 7.71 -4.08 10.90
C GLU A 13 8.59 -3.16 11.74
N HIS A 14 8.00 -2.11 12.30
CA HIS A 14 8.66 -1.17 13.17
C HIS A 14 8.00 -1.18 14.55
N ASP A 15 8.77 -1.30 15.63
CA ASP A 15 8.27 -1.48 17.00
C ASP A 15 7.17 -0.49 17.41
N LYS A 16 7.30 0.77 16.99
CA LYS A 16 6.32 1.84 17.28
C LYS A 16 5.13 1.89 16.31
N PHE A 17 5.35 1.58 15.04
CA PHE A 17 4.39 1.88 13.97
C PHE A 17 3.72 0.62 13.41
N GLY A 18 4.16 -0.57 13.82
CA GLY A 18 3.68 -1.84 13.30
C GLY A 18 4.15 -2.09 11.86
N VAL A 19 3.31 -2.78 11.08
CA VAL A 19 3.65 -3.20 9.72
C VAL A 19 3.57 -2.02 8.76
N ILE A 20 4.58 -1.87 7.91
CA ILE A 20 4.68 -0.86 6.87
C ILE A 20 4.93 -1.56 5.53
N VAL A 21 4.21 -1.13 4.49
CA VAL A 21 4.38 -1.63 3.12
C VAL A 21 4.68 -0.49 2.17
N SER A 22 5.54 -0.73 1.20
CA SER A 22 5.94 0.27 0.22
C SER A 22 5.53 -0.14 -1.19
N ILE A 23 4.89 0.79 -1.89
CA ILE A 23 4.50 0.64 -3.30
C ILE A 23 5.11 1.76 -4.15
N ALA A 24 5.38 1.45 -5.40
CA ALA A 24 5.86 2.42 -6.38
C ALA A 24 5.31 2.04 -7.76
N SER A 25 4.84 3.03 -8.52
CA SER A 25 4.42 2.80 -9.90
C SER A 25 4.43 4.10 -10.73
N PRO A 26 4.55 4.00 -12.07
CA PRO A 26 4.45 5.15 -12.96
C PRO A 26 3.13 5.92 -12.88
N GLU A 27 2.05 5.28 -12.41
CA GLU A 27 0.78 5.96 -12.17
C GLU A 27 0.84 6.85 -10.93
N LEU A 28 1.51 6.41 -9.86
CA LEU A 28 1.67 7.20 -8.63
C LEU A 28 2.55 8.43 -8.87
N ASP A 29 3.59 8.30 -9.71
CA ASP A 29 4.48 9.42 -10.09
C ASP A 29 3.72 10.62 -10.67
N LYS A 30 2.54 10.39 -11.27
CA LYS A 30 1.74 11.41 -11.95
C LYS A 30 0.72 12.10 -11.04
N LEU A 31 0.53 11.60 -9.82
CA LEU A 31 -0.47 12.11 -8.88
C LEU A 31 0.18 13.07 -7.88
N SER A 32 -0.57 14.06 -7.43
CA SER A 32 -0.21 14.84 -6.24
C SER A 32 -0.25 13.99 -4.98
N ASP A 33 0.42 14.45 -3.92
CA ASP A 33 0.48 13.71 -2.65
C ASP A 33 -0.91 13.59 -2.01
N ASP A 34 -1.75 14.62 -2.14
CA ASP A 34 -3.14 14.58 -1.68
C ASP A 34 -3.98 13.59 -2.50
N GLU A 35 -3.77 13.49 -3.81
CA GLU A 35 -4.44 12.47 -4.64
C GLU A 35 -4.04 11.05 -4.23
N ILE A 36 -2.76 10.81 -3.92
CA ILE A 36 -2.26 9.52 -3.44
C ILE A 36 -2.88 9.19 -2.08
N LYS A 37 -2.82 10.11 -1.11
CA LYS A 37 -3.43 9.92 0.22
C LYS A 37 -4.91 9.61 0.11
N ASN A 38 -5.62 10.35 -0.73
CA ASN A 38 -7.03 10.11 -1.03
C ASN A 38 -7.26 8.76 -1.71
N LEU A 39 -6.36 8.29 -2.57
CA LEU A 39 -6.49 7.02 -3.29
C LEU A 39 -6.32 5.82 -2.37
N VAL A 40 -5.32 5.86 -1.48
CA VAL A 40 -5.03 4.80 -0.50
C VAL A 40 -6.18 4.63 0.49
N SER A 41 -6.76 5.75 0.97
CA SER A 41 -7.89 5.75 1.92
C SER A 41 -7.53 5.12 3.27
N ASP A 42 -8.52 5.00 4.17
CA ASP A 42 -8.33 4.51 5.55
C ASP A 42 -8.20 2.98 5.65
N ARG A 43 -8.45 2.26 4.56
CA ARG A 43 -8.40 0.80 4.49
C ARG A 43 -7.83 0.33 3.17
N VAL A 44 -7.09 -0.75 3.21
CA VAL A 44 -6.49 -1.43 2.06
C VAL A 44 -6.59 -2.94 2.26
N ALA A 45 -6.39 -3.70 1.21
CA ALA A 45 -6.25 -5.14 1.33
C ALA A 45 -4.87 -5.60 0.85
N ILE A 46 -4.33 -6.60 1.54
CA ILE A 46 -3.18 -7.39 1.07
C ILE A 46 -3.77 -8.59 0.34
N LEU A 47 -3.39 -8.77 -0.92
CA LEU A 47 -3.79 -9.89 -1.75
C LEU A 47 -2.56 -10.74 -2.05
N ASP A 48 -2.55 -11.99 -1.60
CA ASP A 48 -1.53 -12.96 -2.01
C ASP A 48 -1.86 -13.44 -3.42
N SER A 49 -0.99 -13.16 -4.38
CA SER A 49 -1.20 -13.51 -5.79
C SER A 49 -1.24 -15.02 -6.05
N ASN A 50 -0.68 -15.84 -5.17
CA ASN A 50 -0.64 -17.29 -5.35
C ASN A 50 -1.87 -17.99 -4.80
N SER A 51 -2.28 -17.60 -3.58
CA SER A 51 -3.41 -18.24 -2.87
C SER A 51 -4.73 -17.53 -3.11
N HIS A 52 -4.70 -16.31 -3.66
CA HIS A 52 -5.84 -15.39 -3.72
C HIS A 52 -6.45 -15.05 -2.35
N GLU A 53 -5.74 -15.36 -1.25
CA GLU A 53 -6.15 -14.94 0.08
C GLU A 53 -6.07 -13.43 0.21
N LYS A 54 -7.10 -12.86 0.84
CA LYS A 54 -7.25 -11.43 1.02
C LYS A 54 -7.35 -11.09 2.50
N LYS A 55 -6.48 -10.18 2.95
CA LYS A 55 -6.53 -9.66 4.31
C LYS A 55 -6.72 -8.16 4.31
N TRP A 56 -7.74 -7.68 5.02
CA TRP A 56 -8.01 -6.26 5.17
C TRP A 56 -7.14 -5.66 6.27
N ALA A 57 -6.54 -4.51 5.98
CA ALA A 57 -5.75 -3.73 6.91
C ALA A 57 -6.30 -2.30 7.02
N LYS A 58 -6.17 -1.72 8.21
CA LYS A 58 -6.46 -0.30 8.43
C LYS A 58 -5.17 0.49 8.17
N VAL A 59 -5.30 1.58 7.43
CA VAL A 59 -4.19 2.51 7.21
C VAL A 59 -4.14 3.47 8.40
N SER A 60 -2.98 3.56 9.04
CA SER A 60 -2.72 4.51 10.13
C SER A 60 -1.97 5.75 9.67
N GLU A 61 -1.10 5.61 8.67
CA GLU A 61 -0.28 6.71 8.15
C GLU A 61 0.16 6.42 6.72
N ILE A 62 0.40 7.49 5.95
CA ILE A 62 0.88 7.42 4.57
C ILE A 62 2.02 8.42 4.42
N GLU A 63 3.19 7.89 4.07
CA GLU A 63 4.39 8.67 3.78
C GLU A 63 4.73 8.58 2.29
N ILE A 64 5.12 9.70 1.68
CA ILE A 64 5.39 9.80 0.25
C ILE A 64 6.79 10.39 0.06
N ALA A 65 7.72 9.54 -0.35
CA ALA A 65 9.07 9.96 -0.69
C ALA A 65 9.18 10.26 -2.19
N ASN A 66 9.82 11.38 -2.52
CA ASN A 66 10.10 11.80 -3.90
C ASN A 66 11.60 11.64 -4.18
N SER A 67 11.94 10.95 -5.27
CA SER A 67 13.32 10.83 -5.74
C SER A 67 13.73 12.04 -6.60
N ILE A 68 15.02 12.14 -6.89
CA ILE A 68 15.60 13.24 -7.70
C ILE A 68 15.05 13.27 -9.13
N ILE A 69 14.57 12.13 -9.63
CA ILE A 69 13.99 11.96 -10.97
C ILE A 69 12.46 11.98 -10.94
N ASN A 70 11.86 12.57 -9.88
CA ASN A 70 10.42 12.66 -9.67
C ASN A 70 9.70 11.30 -9.65
N LYS A 71 10.38 10.26 -9.15
CA LYS A 71 9.73 8.96 -8.85
C LYS A 71 9.24 8.94 -7.42
N LYS A 72 8.02 8.44 -7.22
CA LYS A 72 7.38 8.36 -5.91
C LYS A 72 7.45 6.96 -5.34
N ASN A 73 7.82 6.88 -4.07
CA ASN A 73 7.62 5.71 -3.23
C ASN A 73 6.57 6.08 -2.18
N VAL A 74 5.54 5.25 -2.06
CA VAL A 74 4.44 5.46 -1.12
C VAL A 74 4.52 4.36 -0.08
N SER A 75 4.85 4.74 1.15
CA SER A 75 4.84 3.86 2.31
C SER A 75 3.50 4.00 3.04
N VAL A 76 2.83 2.87 3.22
CA VAL A 76 1.53 2.77 3.88
C VAL A 76 1.74 2.01 5.19
N CYS A 77 1.51 2.70 6.30
CA CYS A 77 1.54 2.10 7.62
C CYS A 77 0.20 1.41 7.90
N LEU A 78 0.26 0.12 8.20
CA LEU A 78 -0.88 -0.75 8.48
C LEU A 78 -1.05 -1.02 9.98
N GLY A 79 -0.12 -0.50 10.80
CA GLY A 79 -0.15 -0.69 12.24
C GLY A 79 -0.12 -2.18 12.62
N ASN A 80 -0.79 -2.46 13.73
CA ASN A 80 -0.98 -3.84 14.22
C ASN A 80 -2.27 -4.48 13.66
N SER A 81 -2.89 -3.88 12.62
CA SER A 81 -4.09 -4.44 11.99
C SER A 81 -3.79 -5.70 11.17
N ILE A 82 -2.50 -5.92 10.88
CA ILE A 82 -1.97 -7.07 10.18
C ILE A 82 -0.61 -7.45 10.81
N LYS A 83 -0.16 -8.69 10.59
CA LYS A 83 1.18 -9.16 10.98
C LYS A 83 2.09 -9.18 9.77
N LEU A 84 3.40 -9.03 9.99
CA LEU A 84 4.39 -9.12 8.92
C LEU A 84 4.30 -10.44 8.13
N SER A 85 4.00 -11.54 8.83
CA SER A 85 3.84 -12.89 8.25
C SER A 85 2.64 -13.03 7.30
N ASP A 86 1.70 -12.09 7.33
CA ASP A 86 0.56 -12.09 6.41
C ASP A 86 0.93 -11.56 5.02
N ILE A 87 2.10 -10.92 4.88
CA ILE A 87 2.61 -10.39 3.62
C ILE A 87 3.66 -11.36 3.09
N LYS A 88 3.39 -11.92 1.91
CA LYS A 88 4.30 -12.84 1.22
C LYS A 88 4.92 -12.18 -0.01
N PRO A 89 6.04 -12.69 -0.53
CA PRO A 89 6.52 -12.31 -1.85
C PRO A 89 5.39 -12.39 -2.90
N ASN A 90 5.32 -11.40 -3.80
CA ASN A 90 4.26 -11.24 -4.79
C ASN A 90 2.87 -10.93 -4.23
N SER A 91 2.78 -10.44 -3.01
CA SER A 91 1.53 -9.82 -2.53
C SER A 91 1.33 -8.44 -3.16
N ASP A 92 0.09 -8.12 -3.45
CA ASP A 92 -0.34 -6.81 -3.93
C ASP A 92 -1.05 -6.03 -2.81
N LEU A 93 -0.84 -4.72 -2.80
CA LEU A 93 -1.66 -3.77 -2.06
C LEU A 93 -2.83 -3.34 -2.94
N VAL A 94 -4.04 -3.69 -2.51
CA VAL A 94 -5.28 -3.36 -3.19
C VAL A 94 -5.95 -2.19 -2.50
N LEU A 95 -6.14 -1.08 -3.22
CA LEU A 95 -6.70 0.15 -2.66
C LEU A 95 -8.23 0.07 -2.59
N SER A 96 -8.82 0.41 -1.43
CA SER A 96 -10.23 0.12 -1.13
C SER A 96 -11.25 0.96 -1.88
N LYS A 97 -10.86 2.09 -2.48
CA LYS A 97 -11.75 3.12 -3.04
C LYS A 97 -12.65 2.67 -4.21
N LYS A 98 -12.70 1.38 -4.52
CA LYS A 98 -13.63 0.77 -5.49
C LYS A 98 -14.17 -0.62 -5.11
N ILE A 99 -13.92 -1.13 -3.91
CA ILE A 99 -14.47 -2.42 -3.47
C ILE A 99 -15.88 -2.24 -2.86
N LEU A 100 -16.29 -0.97 -2.62
CA LEU A 100 -17.63 -0.56 -2.20
C LEU A 100 -18.23 0.39 -3.24
N VAL A 101 -18.41 -0.08 -4.48
CA VAL A 101 -19.36 0.47 -5.47
C VAL A 101 -19.94 -0.70 -6.25
#